data_AF-A0A925PH24-F1
#
_entry.id   AF-A0A925PH24-F1
#
_cell.length_a   1.000
_cell.length_b   1.000
_cell.length_c   1.000
_cell.angle_alpha   90.00
_cell.angle_beta   90.00
_cell.angle_gamma   90.00
#
_symmetry.space_group_name_H-M   'P 1'
#
loop_
_entity.id
_entity.type
_entity.pdbx_description
1 polymer ?
#
loop_
_entity_poly.entity_id
_entity_poly.type
_entity_poly.pdbx_seq_one_letter_code
_entity_poly.pdbx_strand_id
1 'polypeptide(L)' 'MSTEAKAPDTIVLIHGFWVTPRSWENWIARYESRGYRVLAPAYPGFEVEVEALNRDPSPIEALTVPAVVEHL' A
#
# COMPACT_ATOMS: atom_id res chain seq x y z
N MET A 1 4.24 33.10 19.40
CA MET A 1 3.53 31.81 19.54
C MET A 1 4.16 30.86 18.56
N SER A 2 4.91 29.87 19.06
CA SER A 2 5.51 28.84 18.21
C SER A 2 4.42 27.87 17.79
N THR A 3 4.20 27.71 16.49
CA THR A 3 3.36 26.63 15.97
C THR A 3 4.10 25.31 16.18
N GLU A 4 3.71 24.56 17.20
CA GLU A 4 4.10 23.16 17.29
C GLU A 4 3.49 22.44 16.08
N ALA A 5 4.33 21.94 15.18
CA ALA A 5 3.84 21.17 14.04
C ALA A 5 3.17 19.90 14.60
N LYS A 6 1.87 19.72 14.33
CA LYS A 6 1.14 18.51 14.70
C LYS A 6 1.90 17.30 14.16
N ALA A 7 2.20 16.33 15.02
CA ALA A 7 2.80 15.07 14.58
C ALA A 7 1.87 14.40 13.54
N PRO A 8 2.44 13.75 12.50
CA PRO A 8 1.64 13.06 11.50
C PRO A 8 0.79 11.97 12.16
N ASP A 9 -0.49 11.93 11.79
CA ASP A 9 -1.49 10.97 12.26
C ASP A 9 -1.82 9.91 11.19
N THR A 10 -1.19 10.00 10.02
CA THR A 10 -1.42 9.12 8.88
C THR A 10 -0.16 8.37 8.49
N ILE A 11 -0.28 7.07 8.25
CA ILE A 11 0.78 6.17 7.78
C ILE A 11 0.37 5.62 6.41
N VAL A 12 1.27 5.70 5.43
CA VAL A 12 1.08 5.08 4.11
C VAL A 12 2.09 3.94 3.97
N LEU A 13 1.61 2.72 3.78
CA LEU A 13 2.41 1.51 3.62
C LEU A 13 2.45 1.13 2.13
N ILE A 14 3.59 1.42 1.50
CA ILE A 14 3.84 1.07 0.09
C ILE A 14 4.49 -0.32 0.03
N HIS A 15 3.87 -1.25 -0.68
CA HIS A 15 4.41 -2.59 -0.84
C HIS A 15 5.49 -2.65 -1.94
N GLY A 16 6.35 -3.66 -1.93
CA GLY A 16 7.36 -3.85 -2.97
C GLY A 16 6.84 -4.64 -4.18
N PHE A 17 7.72 -4.89 -5.15
CA PHE A 17 7.46 -5.90 -6.20
C PHE A 17 7.31 -7.30 -5.56
N TRP A 18 6.47 -8.14 -6.18
CA TRP A 18 6.17 -9.53 -5.77
C TRP A 18 5.29 -9.71 -4.53
N VAL A 19 4.79 -8.62 -3.94
CA VAL A 19 3.85 -8.64 -2.82
C VAL A 19 2.65 -7.73 -3.11
N THR A 20 1.57 -7.89 -2.35
CA THR A 20 0.35 -7.07 -2.42
C THR A 20 0.16 -6.31 -1.10
N PRO A 21 -0.81 -5.37 -1.00
CA PRO A 21 -1.12 -4.71 0.27
C PRO A 21 -1.41 -5.67 1.44
N ARG A 22 -1.83 -6.90 1.15
CA ARG A 22 -2.07 -7.94 2.16
C ARG A 22 -0.86 -8.23 3.04
N SER A 23 0.37 -8.06 2.54
CA SER A 23 1.59 -8.18 3.36
C SER A 23 1.62 -7.22 4.56
N TRP A 24 0.82 -6.17 4.54
CA TRP A 24 0.69 -5.18 5.60
C TRP A 24 -0.50 -5.40 6.54
N GLU A 25 -1.33 -6.44 6.38
CA GLU A 25 -2.59 -6.61 7.14
C GLU A 25 -2.40 -6.49 8.67
N ASN A 26 -1.35 -7.09 9.20
CA ASN A 26 -1.03 -7.05 10.64
C ASN A 26 -0.40 -5.71 11.08
N TRP A 27 0.28 -5.02 10.16
CA TRP A 27 0.83 -3.68 10.42
C TRP A 27 -0.27 -2.61 10.42
N ILE A 28 -1.23 -2.73 9.51
CA ILE A 28 -2.44 -1.90 9.48
C ILE A 28 -3.15 -2.01 10.82
N ALA A 29 -3.52 -3.22 11.25
CA ALA A 29 -4.19 -3.45 12.53
C ALA A 29 -3.38 -2.90 13.72
N ARG A 30 -2.06 -3.08 13.72
CA ARG A 30 -1.16 -2.55 14.75
C ARG A 30 -1.19 -1.03 14.84
N TYR A 31 -1.19 -0.32 13.71
CA TYR A 31 -1.12 1.14 13.72
C TYR A 31 -2.50 1.79 13.90
N GLU A 32 -3.55 1.19 13.35
CA GLU A 32 -4.93 1.62 13.61
C GLU A 32 -5.28 1.51 15.10
N SER A 33 -4.88 0.42 15.77
CA SER A 33 -5.06 0.28 17.23
C SER A 33 -4.29 1.32 18.07
N ARG A 34 -3.37 2.07 17.46
CA ARG A 34 -2.61 3.16 18.08
C ARG A 34 -3.15 4.55 17.69
N GLY A 35 -4.26 4.61 16.97
CA GLY A 35 -4.92 5.86 16.60
C GLY A 35 -4.42 6.51 15.30
N TYR A 36 -3.62 5.79 14.50
CA TYR A 36 -3.21 6.29 13.18
C TYR A 36 -4.27 5.95 12.12
N ARG A 37 -4.46 6.85 11.16
CA ARG A 37 -5.06 6.51 9.87
C ARG A 37 -4.03 5.74 9.06
N VAL A 38 -4.35 4.53 8.58
CA VAL A 38 -3.40 3.74 7.79
C VAL A 38 -3.94 3.54 6.37
N LEU A 39 -3.09 3.79 5.38
CA LEU A 39 -3.39 3.55 3.97
C LEU A 39 -2.39 2.52 3.44
N ALA A 40 -2.87 1.55 2.66
CA ALA A 40 -2.04 0.58 1.95
C ALA A 40 -2.57 0.43 0.51
N PRO A 41 -2.31 1.42 -0.36
CA PRO A 41 -2.78 1.35 -1.74
C PRO A 41 -2.13 0.18 -2.46
N ALA A 42 -2.90 -0.48 -3.33
CA ALA A 42 -2.36 -1.46 -4.27
C ALA A 42 -1.66 -0.74 -5.42
N TYR A 43 -0.68 -1.40 -6.03
CA TYR A 43 -0.24 -1.02 -7.38
C TYR A 43 -1.35 -1.26 -8.41
N PRO A 44 -1.36 -0.52 -9.53
CA PRO A 44 -2.34 -0.75 -10.59
C PRO A 44 -2.41 -2.22 -11.01
N GLY A 45 -3.60 -2.82 -10.92
CA GLY A 45 -3.85 -4.22 -11.26
C GLY A 45 -3.61 -5.22 -10.13
N PHE A 46 -3.18 -4.77 -8.95
CA PHE A 46 -2.92 -5.60 -7.75
C PHE A 46 -4.07 -5.51 -6.73
N GLU A 47 -5.22 -4.95 -7.09
CA GLU A 47 -6.41 -4.84 -6.24
C GLU A 47 -7.13 -6.19 -6.03
N VAL A 48 -6.72 -7.21 -6.78
CA VAL A 48 -7.25 -8.58 -6.69
C VAL A 48 -6.51 -9.40 -5.63
N GLU A 49 -7.09 -10.53 -5.23
CA GLU A 49 -6.43 -11.47 -4.34
C GLU A 49 -5.16 -12.07 -4.94
N VAL A 50 -4.20 -12.43 -4.09
CA VAL A 50 -2.90 -12.97 -4.50
C VAL A 50 -3.04 -14.25 -5.34
N GLU A 51 -4.06 -15.07 -5.07
CA GLU A 51 -4.37 -16.27 -5.83
C GLU A 51 -4.82 -15.96 -7.27
N ALA A 52 -5.45 -14.80 -7.51
CA ALA A 52 -5.80 -14.36 -8.86
C ALA A 52 -4.55 -13.95 -9.65
N LEU A 53 -3.65 -13.15 -9.04
CA LEU A 53 -2.37 -12.77 -9.64
C LEU A 53 -1.47 -13.99 -9.91
N ASN A 54 -1.50 -15.00 -9.04
CA ASN A 54 -0.76 -16.24 -9.25
C ASN A 54 -1.32 -17.08 -10.40
N ARG A 55 -2.64 -17.01 -10.67
CA ARG A 55 -3.26 -17.72 -11.80
C ARG A 55 -3.06 -16.99 -13.13
N ASP A 56 -3.06 -15.66 -13.10
CA ASP A 56 -2.83 -14.82 -14.26
C ASP A 56 -1.85 -13.69 -13.89
N PRO A 57 -0.56 -13.84 -14.23
CA PRO A 57 0.47 -12.84 -13.91
C PRO A 57 0.50 -11.67 -14.89
N SER A 58 -0.37 -11.63 -15.91
CA SER A 58 -0.39 -10.56 -16.92
C SER A 58 -0.42 -9.14 -16.34
N PRO A 59 -1.15 -8.84 -15.23
CA PRO A 59 -1.09 -7.53 -14.59
C PRO A 59 0.30 -7.18 -14.04
N ILE A 60 1.05 -8.16 -13.55
CA ILE A 60 2.42 -7.99 -13.05
C ILE A 60 3.38 -7.71 -14.21
N GLU A 61 3.23 -8.45 -15.30
CA GLU A 61 4.09 -8.33 -16.50
C GLU A 61 3.90 -6.98 -17.21
N ALA A 62 2.68 -6.45 -17.23
CA ALA A 62 2.36 -5.17 -17.86
C ALA A 62 2.74 -3.96 -16.99
N LEU A 63 3.01 -4.16 -15.69
CA LEU A 63 3.25 -3.07 -14.75
C LEU A 63 4.62 -2.41 -15.01
N THR A 64 4.64 -1.08 -14.99
CA THR A 64 5.86 -0.29 -15.15
C THR A 64 6.10 0.62 -13.94
N VAL A 65 7.35 0.93 -13.65
CA VAL A 65 7.71 1.87 -12.57
C VAL A 65 7.04 3.24 -12.77
N PRO A 66 7.02 3.85 -13.96
CA PRO A 66 6.31 5.12 -14.16
C PRO A 66 4.82 5.04 -13.83
N ALA A 67 4.13 3.95 -14.22
CA ALA A 67 2.71 3.77 -13.91
C ALA A 67 2.45 3.66 -12.40
N VAL A 68 3.35 3.02 -11.65
CA VAL A 68 3.26 2.97 -10.18
C VAL A 68 3.44 4.37 -9.58
N VAL A 69 4.44 5.13 -10.04
CA VAL A 69 4.73 6.48 -9.53
C VAL A 69 3.60 7.47 -9.83
N GLU A 70 2.95 7.36 -10.99
CA GLU A 70 1.80 8.22 -11.35
C GLU A 70 0.53 7.90 -10.53
N HIS A 71 0.40 6.67 -10.05
CA HIS A 71 -0.77 6.21 -9.30
C HIS A 71 -0.74 6.57 -7.81
N LEU A 72 0.45 6.57 -7.20
CA LEU A 72 0.65 6.81 -5.76
C LEU A 72 0.68 8.30 -5.40
#